data_AF-A0AA39DNV2-F1
#
_entry.id   AF-A0AA39DNV2-F1
#
_cell.length_a   1.000
_cell.length_b   1.000
_cell.length_c   1.000
_cell.angle_alpha   90.00
_cell.angle_beta   90.00
_cell.angle_gamma   90.00
#
_symmetry.space_group_name_H-M   'P 1'
#
loop_
_entity.id
_entity.type
_entity.pdbx_description
1 polymer ?
#
loop_
_entity_poly.entity_id
_entity_poly.type
_entity_poly.pdbx_seq_one_letter_code
_entity_poly.pdbx_strand_id
1 'polypeptide(L)'
;MAVSAGREYRSTDSIYPVDRFIYNAKLIAKALLILEKMWKSSCESDLAAYMILIRSLCNAQKADIALEFYKEMVHKEMGLDMSLYELLLTCLAGCGDIIGVQLVVDDMIRHSHIAE
;
A
#
# COMPACT_ATOMS: atom_id res chain seq x y z
N MET A 1 14.79 -3.19 -46.63
CA MET A 1 14.43 -4.38 -45.84
C MET A 1 14.82 -4.13 -44.40
N ALA A 2 13.91 -4.45 -43.49
CA ALA A 2 14.01 -4.26 -42.05
C ALA A 2 14.87 -5.33 -41.36
N VAL A 3 15.25 -5.05 -40.10
CA VAL A 3 15.31 -5.92 -38.89
C VAL A 3 16.33 -5.25 -37.92
N SER A 4 15.88 -4.51 -36.90
CA SER A 4 15.74 -4.92 -35.47
C SER A 4 17.03 -5.47 -34.84
N ALA A 5 17.34 -5.33 -33.56
CA ALA A 5 16.78 -4.68 -32.38
C ALA A 5 17.83 -4.84 -31.27
N GLY A 6 17.68 -4.08 -30.18
CA GLY A 6 18.07 -4.53 -28.85
C GLY A 6 19.56 -4.55 -28.53
N ARG A 7 20.11 -3.43 -28.07
CA ARG A 7 21.11 -3.55 -27.01
C ARG A 7 20.36 -3.95 -25.75
N GLU A 8 20.55 -5.22 -25.41
CA GLU A 8 20.08 -5.89 -24.21
C GLU A 8 20.25 -4.97 -22.99
N TYR A 9 19.13 -4.50 -22.48
CA TYR A 9 19.05 -3.93 -21.15
C TYR A 9 19.24 -5.12 -20.20
N ARG A 10 20.48 -5.38 -19.78
CA ARG A 10 20.77 -6.42 -18.79
C ARG A 10 20.07 -6.05 -17.49
N SER A 11 18.96 -6.74 -17.29
CA SER A 11 18.33 -7.02 -16.02
C SER A 11 19.39 -7.59 -15.07
N THR A 12 19.96 -6.76 -14.18
CA THR A 12 20.45 -7.18 -12.82
C THR A 12 20.95 -6.05 -11.90
N ASP A 13 21.10 -4.79 -12.31
CA ASP A 13 21.66 -3.74 -11.40
C ASP A 13 20.79 -2.48 -11.23
N SER A 14 19.46 -2.60 -11.06
CA SER A 14 18.66 -1.44 -10.63
C SER A 14 18.57 -1.33 -9.10
N ILE A 15 19.62 -0.75 -8.52
CA ILE A 15 19.62 -0.12 -7.19
C ILE A 15 19.75 1.39 -7.41
N TYR A 16 18.93 1.97 -8.28
CA TYR A 16 18.96 3.41 -8.53
C TYR A 16 17.82 4.12 -7.78
N PRO A 17 18.12 5.13 -6.94
CA PRO A 17 17.12 5.91 -6.20
C PRO A 17 16.01 6.50 -7.09
N VAL A 18 16.31 6.72 -8.37
CA VAL A 18 15.38 7.24 -9.37
C VAL A 18 14.30 6.25 -9.77
N ASP A 19 14.58 4.95 -9.88
CA ASP A 19 13.53 3.96 -10.18
C ASP A 19 12.56 3.82 -9.00
N ARG A 20 13.08 3.88 -7.77
CA ARG A 20 12.27 3.92 -6.55
C ARG A 20 11.42 5.21 -6.50
N PHE A 21 11.99 6.33 -6.90
CA PHE A 21 11.28 7.60 -6.98
C PHE A 21 10.16 7.57 -8.03
N ILE A 22 10.44 7.05 -9.24
CA ILE A 22 9.44 6.91 -10.31
C ILE A 22 8.33 5.95 -9.89
N TYR A 23 8.67 4.84 -9.25
CA TYR A 23 7.70 3.89 -8.71
C TYR A 23 6.81 4.56 -7.65
N ASN A 24 7.40 5.29 -6.70
CA ASN A 24 6.66 6.01 -5.67
C ASN A 24 5.77 7.11 -6.26
N ALA A 25 6.28 7.90 -7.20
CA ALA A 25 5.51 8.93 -7.89
C ALA A 25 4.31 8.35 -8.65
N LYS A 26 4.49 7.18 -9.29
CA LYS A 26 3.41 6.46 -9.97
C LYS A 26 2.35 5.94 -9.00
N LEU A 27 2.76 5.49 -7.81
CA LEU A 27 1.83 5.09 -6.75
C LEU A 27 1.06 6.27 -6.17
N ILE A 28 1.73 7.40 -5.92
CA ILE A 28 1.10 8.63 -5.43
C ILE A 28 0.09 9.17 -6.45
N ALA A 29 0.45 9.20 -7.73
CA ALA A 29 -0.48 9.62 -8.79
C ALA A 29 -1.72 8.72 -8.86
N LYS A 30 -1.55 7.40 -8.72
CA LYS A 30 -2.69 6.47 -8.60
C LYS A 30 -3.54 6.77 -7.37
N ALA A 31 -2.91 6.98 -6.21
CA ALA A 31 -3.61 7.29 -4.97
C ALA A 31 -4.44 8.59 -5.07
N LEU A 32 -3.90 9.64 -5.71
CA LEU A 32 -4.61 10.91 -5.93
C LEU A 32 -5.82 10.77 -6.88
N LEU A 33 -5.65 10.06 -8.00
CA LEU A 33 -6.76 9.79 -8.93
C LEU A 33 -7.87 8.98 -8.27
N ILE A 34 -7.48 8.08 -7.37
CA ILE A 34 -8.40 7.26 -6.59
C ILE A 34 -9.14 8.09 -5.54
N LEU A 35 -8.44 8.96 -4.80
CA LEU A 35 -9.06 9.91 -3.86
C LEU A 35 -10.10 10.79 -4.56
N GLU A 36 -9.78 11.31 -5.74
CA GLU A 36 -10.71 12.10 -6.54
C GLU A 36 -11.95 11.28 -6.96
N LYS A 37 -11.77 9.99 -7.25
CA LYS A 37 -12.86 9.08 -7.59
C LYS A 37 -13.72 8.73 -6.36
N MET A 38 -13.11 8.48 -5.21
CA MET A 38 -13.80 8.25 -3.93
C MET A 38 -14.67 9.44 -3.51
N TRP A 39 -14.19 10.66 -3.72
CA TRP A 39 -14.98 11.88 -3.47
C TRP A 39 -16.18 12.02 -4.42
N LYS A 40 -16.15 11.36 -5.58
CA LYS A 40 -17.19 11.44 -6.62
C LYS A 40 -18.18 10.27 -6.60
N SER A 41 -17.85 9.13 -5.98
CA SER A 41 -18.70 7.93 -6.00
C SER A 41 -19.00 7.41 -4.59
N SER A 42 -20.28 7.36 -4.22
CA SER A 42 -20.76 6.97 -2.89
C SER A 42 -20.98 5.47 -2.66
N CYS A 43 -20.31 4.57 -3.41
CA CYS A 43 -20.51 3.12 -3.24
C CYS A 43 -19.33 2.27 -3.78
N GLU A 44 -18.91 1.29 -2.96
CA GLU A 44 -18.19 0.02 -3.25
C GLU A 44 -16.85 0.05 -4.00
N SER A 45 -16.43 1.17 -4.61
CA SER A 45 -15.09 1.34 -5.22
C SER A 45 -13.94 1.40 -4.19
N ASP A 46 -14.24 1.18 -2.91
CA ASP A 46 -13.41 1.62 -1.80
C ASP A 46 -12.25 0.66 -1.46
N LEU A 47 -12.45 -0.67 -1.44
CA LEU A 47 -11.41 -1.56 -0.91
C LEU A 47 -10.06 -1.45 -1.67
N ALA A 48 -10.10 -1.61 -3.00
CA ALA A 48 -8.88 -1.51 -3.82
C ALA A 48 -8.25 -0.11 -3.76
N ALA A 49 -9.08 0.91 -3.56
CA ALA A 49 -8.67 2.29 -3.43
C ALA A 49 -7.87 2.54 -2.14
N TYR A 50 -8.43 2.16 -0.99
CA TYR A 50 -7.76 2.23 0.30
C TYR A 50 -6.47 1.40 0.31
N MET A 51 -6.49 0.18 -0.27
CA MET A 51 -5.29 -0.65 -0.36
C MET A 51 -4.15 0.03 -1.13
N ILE A 52 -4.44 0.69 -2.26
CA ILE A 52 -3.44 1.43 -3.05
C ILE A 52 -2.93 2.65 -2.27
N LEU A 53 -3.83 3.38 -1.61
CA LEU A 53 -3.49 4.52 -0.75
C LEU A 53 -2.54 4.12 0.37
N ILE A 54 -2.92 3.14 1.19
CA ILE A 54 -2.11 2.63 2.30
C ILE A 54 -0.76 2.14 1.79
N ARG A 55 -0.74 1.39 0.66
CA ARG A 55 0.52 0.96 0.02
C ARG A 55 1.43 2.13 -0.35
N SER A 56 0.86 3.15 -0.98
CA SER A 56 1.60 4.34 -1.40
C SER A 56 2.15 5.13 -0.20
N LEU A 57 1.37 5.27 0.87
CA LEU A 57 1.74 5.95 2.09
C LEU A 57 2.83 5.19 2.86
N CYS A 58 2.73 3.85 2.92
CA CYS A 58 3.77 3.01 3.51
C CYS A 58 5.11 3.16 2.78
N ASN A 59 5.09 3.16 1.44
CA ASN A 59 6.29 3.38 0.62
C ASN A 59 6.88 4.79 0.77
N ALA A 60 6.03 5.78 1.11
CA ALA A 60 6.43 7.15 1.42
C ALA A 60 6.85 7.35 2.89
N GLN A 61 6.90 6.29 3.71
CA GLN A 61 7.14 6.34 5.16
C GLN A 61 6.18 7.27 5.92
N LYS A 62 4.93 7.38 5.43
CA LYS A 62 3.84 8.11 6.08
C LYS A 62 2.94 7.14 6.84
N ALA A 63 3.54 6.47 7.83
CA ALA A 63 2.89 5.39 8.58
C ALA A 63 1.73 5.87 9.45
N ASP A 64 1.82 7.09 9.97
CA ASP A 64 0.78 7.81 10.70
C ASP A 64 -0.52 7.92 9.87
N ILE A 65 -0.40 8.45 8.66
CA ILE A 65 -1.54 8.63 7.75
C ILE A 65 -2.03 7.26 7.25
N ALA A 66 -1.12 6.33 6.95
CA ALA A 66 -1.48 4.98 6.53
C ALA A 66 -2.34 4.26 7.59
N LEU A 67 -2.03 4.46 8.88
CA LEU A 67 -2.77 3.87 9.99
C LEU A 67 -4.17 4.44 10.15
N GLU A 68 -4.38 5.74 9.88
CA GLU A 68 -5.71 6.34 9.89
C GLU A 68 -6.62 5.74 8.82
N PHE A 69 -6.11 5.60 7.59
CA PHE A 69 -6.85 4.95 6.50
C PHE A 69 -7.13 3.47 6.81
N TYR A 70 -6.18 2.77 7.42
CA TYR A 70 -6.39 1.40 7.88
C TYR A 70 -7.51 1.28 8.92
N LYS A 71 -7.54 2.15 9.94
CA LYS A 71 -8.60 2.17 10.94
C LYS A 71 -9.97 2.43 10.31
N GLU A 72 -10.02 3.29 9.29
CA GLU A 72 -11.26 3.52 8.54
C GLU A 72 -11.70 2.28 7.76
N MET A 73 -10.78 1.53 7.15
CA MET A 73 -11.09 0.25 6.50
C MET A 73 -11.67 -0.78 7.48
N VAL A 74 -11.05 -0.92 8.66
CA VAL A 74 -11.53 -1.81 9.72
C VAL A 74 -12.92 -1.39 10.19
N HIS A 75 -13.14 -0.08 10.40
CA HIS A 75 -14.45 0.44 10.82
C HIS A 75 -15.55 0.23 9.79
N LYS A 76 -15.21 0.23 8.50
CA LYS A 76 -16.13 -0.07 7.39
C LYS A 76 -16.26 -1.57 7.10
N GLU A 77 -15.70 -2.43 7.95
CA GLU A 77 -15.71 -3.90 7.82
C GLU A 77 -15.19 -4.37 6.44
N MET A 78 -14.24 -3.63 5.88
CA MET A 78 -13.67 -3.95 4.58
C MET A 78 -12.71 -5.15 4.69
N GLY A 79 -12.81 -6.09 3.74
CA GLY A 79 -11.95 -7.28 3.71
C GLY A 79 -10.46 -6.94 3.53
N LEU A 80 -9.68 -7.06 4.60
CA LEU A 80 -8.24 -6.81 4.59
C LEU A 80 -7.49 -8.05 4.11
N ASP A 81 -6.56 -7.85 3.18
CA ASP A 81 -5.66 -8.90 2.70
C ASP A 81 -4.44 -9.04 3.63
N MET A 82 -3.95 -10.26 3.81
CA MET A 82 -2.73 -10.56 4.58
C MET A 82 -1.52 -9.77 4.06
N SER A 83 -1.46 -9.54 2.74
CA SER A 83 -0.40 -8.73 2.13
C SER A 83 -0.44 -7.25 2.57
N LEU A 84 -1.60 -6.74 2.98
CA LEU A 84 -1.74 -5.37 3.48
C LEU A 84 -1.27 -5.25 4.93
N TYR A 85 -1.59 -6.25 5.76
CA TYR A 85 -1.09 -6.35 7.13
C TYR A 85 0.43 -6.40 7.17
N GLU A 86 1.05 -7.28 6.38
CA GLU A 86 2.51 -7.41 6.31
C GLU A 86 3.18 -6.07 5.94
N LEU A 87 2.61 -5.35 4.98
CA LEU A 87 3.13 -4.06 4.55
C LEU A 87 3.01 -2.98 5.64
N LEU A 88 1.86 -2.89 6.30
CA LEU A 88 1.63 -1.94 7.39
C LEU A 88 2.59 -2.22 8.54
N LEU A 89 2.74 -3.48 8.94
CA LEU A 89 3.67 -3.89 9.99
C LEU A 89 5.11 -3.53 9.63
N THR A 90 5.53 -3.80 8.39
CA THR A 90 6.87 -3.45 7.90
C THR A 90 7.09 -1.93 7.93
N CYS A 91 6.09 -1.16 7.51
CA CYS A 91 6.17 0.31 7.53
C CYS A 91 6.23 0.86 8.95
N LEU A 92 5.35 0.41 9.84
CA LEU A 92 5.27 0.87 11.22
C LEU A 92 6.53 0.50 12.00
N ALA A 93 7.04 -0.72 11.82
CA ALA A 93 8.32 -1.14 12.40
C ALA A 93 9.49 -0.30 11.87
N GLY A 94 9.52 -0.02 10.56
CA GLY A 94 10.53 0.85 9.96
C GLY A 94 10.49 2.31 10.44
N CYS A 95 9.30 2.80 10.82
CA CYS A 95 9.10 4.12 11.41
C CYS A 95 9.28 4.14 12.94
N GLY A 96 9.44 2.98 13.59
CA GLY A 96 9.54 2.87 15.05
C GLY A 96 8.21 3.05 15.80
N ASP A 97 7.07 2.97 15.11
CA ASP A 97 5.74 3.08 15.71
C ASP A 97 5.29 1.73 16.30
N ILE A 98 5.82 1.43 17.49
CA ILE A 98 5.56 0.16 18.19
C ILE A 98 4.07 0.03 18.58
N ILE A 99 3.41 1.16 18.90
CA ILE A 99 1.99 1.16 19.30
C ILE A 99 1.12 0.78 18.10
N GLY A 100 1.39 1.37 16.93
CA GLY A 100 0.72 0.99 15.69
C GLY A 100 0.97 -0.48 15.33
N VAL A 101 2.21 -0.97 15.48
CA VAL A 101 2.53 -2.40 15.26
C VAL A 101 1.67 -3.30 16.15
N GLN A 102 1.61 -3.03 17.46
CA GLN A 102 0.83 -3.84 18.39
C GLN A 102 -0.66 -3.86 18.02
N LEU A 103 -1.22 -2.70 17.68
CA LEU A 103 -2.62 -2.59 17.27
C LEU A 103 -2.92 -3.46 16.04
N VAL A 104 -2.07 -3.38 15.01
CA VAL A 104 -2.28 -4.13 13.76
C VAL A 104 -2.06 -5.63 13.94
N VAL A 105 -1.10 -6.04 14.80
CA VAL A 105 -0.89 -7.46 15.14
C VAL A 105 -2.09 -8.04 15.89
N ASP A 106 -2.59 -7.32 16.91
CA ASP A 106 -3.75 -7.76 17.68
C ASP A 106 -4.99 -7.89 16.80
N ASP A 107 -5.18 -6.96 15.86
CA ASP A 107 -6.27 -7.03 14.88
C ASP A 107 -6.12 -8.21 13.94
N MET A 108 -4.91 -8.47 13.42
CA MET A 108 -4.62 -9.63 12.57
C MET A 108 -4.91 -10.96 13.30
N ILE A 109 -4.52 -11.09 14.58
CA ILE A 109 -4.77 -12.29 15.39
C ILE A 109 -6.28 -12.49 15.62
N ARG A 110 -7.03 -11.41 15.86
CA ARG A 110 -8.49 -11.48 16.02
C ARG A 110 -9.19 -11.96 14.76
N HIS A 111 -8.72 -11.55 13.59
CA HIS A 111 -9.29 -11.96 12.31
C HIS A 111 -8.82 -13.36 11.84
N SER A 112 -7.66 -13.84 12.28
CA SER A 112 -7.17 -15.18 11.92
C SER A 112 -7.82 -16.33 12.71
N HIS A 113 -8.37 -16.06 13.90
CA HIS A 113 -9.07 -17.04 14.74
C HIS A 113 -10.54 -17.32 14.33
N ILE A 114 -11.04 -16.70 13.24
CA ILE A 114 -12.43 -16.85 12.76
C ILE A 114 -12.55 -17.93 11.66
N ALA A 115 -11.44 -18.55 11.26
CA ALA A 115 -11.42 -19.66 10.31
C ALA A 115 -11.23 -21.02 11.03
N GLU A 116 -12.20 -21.43 11.84
CA GLU A 116 -12.43 -22.84 12.21
C GLU A 116 -13.86 -23.26 11.84
#